data_AF-A0AA97M2V0-F1
#
_entry.id   AF-A0AA97M2V0-F1
#
_cell.length_a   1.000
_cell.length_b   1.000
_cell.length_c   1.000
_cell.angle_alpha   90.00
_cell.angle_beta   90.00
_cell.angle_gamma   90.00
#
_symmetry.space_group_name_H-M   'P 1'
#
loop_
_entity.id
_entity.type
_entity.pdbx_description
1 polymer ?
#
loop_
_entity_poly.entity_id
_entity_poly.type
_entity_poly.pdbx_seq_one_letter_code
_entity_poly.pdbx_strand_id
1 'polypeptide(L)'
;MARPRVLDIPALSLVLLVGVSGAGKSSFAARHFAPTQVVSSDRCRAMVSDDENDQSATDDAFDLLHSIVAKRLRRGLLTVVDATNLQQYSRQRLRRIARDHDVPCVAVVLDVPHDLVRERTQNRADRVLGGDVTTRQLRDLRHTLRNLDREGFRRVHVLRDPEEVAAAVVRTERLPSDRTDLRGPFDIVGDVHGCRAELEALLTELGYRLSRDGRGRPTGAHHPGRTAVFVGDLVDRGPDSPGVLRLVMGMVADGDALCVSGNHENRLVRALRGRATRTAHGLKETLEQLAAEPEEFRARVLDFCAGLESHYVLDGGNLVVAHAGLKEAYQGRDSGRVRAFALYGETTGEVDAYGLPVRLPWARDYRGRATVVYGHVPGTRAEWVNNTLCVDTGCVFGGRLTALRHPEREIVDVPAERVWYEPSRPLDAPP
;
A
#
# COMPACT_ATOMS: atom_id res chain seq x y z
N MET A 1 37.46 -5.85 6.42
CA MET A 1 36.41 -5.75 5.38
C MET A 1 35.45 -4.65 5.79
N ALA A 2 35.23 -3.65 4.93
CA ALA A 2 34.26 -2.59 5.19
C ALA A 2 32.86 -3.23 5.38
N ARG A 3 32.09 -2.73 6.35
CA ARG A 3 30.71 -3.22 6.57
C ARG A 3 29.86 -2.90 5.33
N PRO A 4 29.05 -3.84 4.84
CA PRO A 4 28.21 -3.60 3.66
C PRO A 4 27.24 -2.45 3.93
N ARG A 5 27.10 -1.55 2.94
CA ARG A 5 26.17 -0.42 2.98
C ARG A 5 24.86 -0.84 2.34
N VAL A 6 23.91 -1.30 3.15
CA VAL A 6 22.60 -1.77 2.65
C VAL A 6 21.72 -0.58 2.27
N LEU A 7 21.18 -0.62 1.04
CA LEU A 7 20.25 0.36 0.49
C LEU A 7 18.89 -0.29 0.32
N ASP A 8 17.99 0.00 1.24
CA ASP A 8 16.63 -0.54 1.22
C ASP A 8 15.75 0.24 0.23
N ILE A 9 15.24 -0.47 -0.78
CA ILE A 9 14.44 0.08 -1.88
C ILE A 9 13.11 -0.69 -1.96
N PRO A 10 11.94 -0.01 -1.98
CA PRO A 10 10.67 -0.70 -2.18
C PRO A 10 10.64 -1.43 -3.53
N ALA A 11 10.15 -2.66 -3.54
CA ALA A 11 10.08 -3.51 -4.73
C ALA A 11 9.29 -2.86 -5.88
N LEU A 12 8.25 -2.10 -5.54
CA LEU A 12 7.57 -1.17 -6.45
C LEU A 12 8.01 0.27 -6.12
N SER A 13 8.97 0.80 -6.87
CA SER A 13 9.43 2.18 -6.72
C SER A 13 10.00 2.77 -8.02
N LEU A 14 10.08 4.11 -8.04
CA LEU A 14 10.94 4.84 -8.96
C LEU A 14 12.25 5.20 -8.23
N VAL A 15 13.39 4.75 -8.74
CA VAL A 15 14.71 5.07 -8.20
C VAL A 15 15.38 6.10 -9.09
N LEU A 16 15.78 7.24 -8.53
CA LEU A 16 16.57 8.25 -9.23
C LEU A 16 18.03 8.13 -8.81
N LEU A 17 18.91 7.82 -9.76
CA LEU A 17 20.35 7.98 -9.54
C LEU A 17 20.69 9.47 -9.65
N VAL A 18 21.35 10.02 -8.64
CA VAL A 18 21.71 11.44 -8.58
C VAL A 18 23.21 11.56 -8.47
N GLY A 19 23.82 12.36 -9.34
CA GLY A 19 25.27 12.55 -9.31
C GLY A 19 25.79 13.14 -10.61
N VAL A 20 26.98 13.73 -10.53
CA VAL A 20 27.66 14.34 -11.66
C VAL A 20 28.04 13.31 -12.74
N SER A 21 28.29 13.75 -13.96
CA SER A 21 28.88 12.89 -15.00
C SER A 21 30.22 12.34 -14.50
N GLY A 22 30.52 11.06 -14.75
CA GLY A 22 31.72 10.40 -14.21
C GLY A 22 31.62 9.90 -12.76
N ALA A 23 30.55 10.21 -12.03
CA ALA A 23 30.34 9.71 -10.65
C ALA A 23 30.18 8.18 -10.53
N GLY A 24 29.97 7.47 -11.65
CA GLY A 24 29.79 6.02 -11.69
C GLY A 24 28.34 5.53 -11.62
N LYS A 25 27.36 6.40 -11.90
CA LYS A 25 25.91 6.06 -11.88
C LYS A 25 25.57 4.86 -12.76
N SER A 26 25.98 4.86 -14.03
CA SER A 26 25.71 3.77 -14.96
C SER A 26 26.35 2.45 -14.52
N SER A 27 27.57 2.51 -13.98
CA SER A 27 28.27 1.34 -13.41
C SER A 27 27.55 0.80 -12.17
N PHE A 28 27.09 1.70 -11.29
CA PHE A 28 26.26 1.35 -10.13
C PHE A 28 24.94 0.72 -10.57
N ALA A 29 24.27 1.30 -11.57
CA ALA A 29 23.02 0.80 -12.12
C ALA A 29 23.19 -0.64 -12.67
N ALA A 30 24.21 -0.86 -13.49
CA ALA A 30 24.51 -2.15 -14.10
C ALA A 30 24.88 -3.24 -13.07
N ARG A 31 25.48 -2.84 -11.94
CA ARG A 31 25.84 -3.77 -10.87
C ARG A 31 24.63 -4.20 -10.03
N HIS A 32 23.69 -3.30 -9.78
CA HIS A 32 22.64 -3.51 -8.77
C HIS A 32 21.25 -3.76 -9.34
N PHE A 33 21.01 -3.49 -10.63
CA PHE A 33 19.71 -3.60 -11.26
C PHE A 33 19.80 -4.35 -12.58
N ALA A 34 18.72 -5.03 -12.95
CA ALA A 34 18.64 -5.66 -14.26
C ALA A 34 18.68 -4.59 -15.37
N PRO A 35 19.28 -4.86 -16.55
CA PRO A 35 19.32 -3.90 -17.64
C PRO A 35 17.94 -3.39 -18.05
N THR A 36 16.92 -4.24 -17.95
CA THR A 36 15.52 -3.89 -18.25
C THR A 36 14.86 -3.00 -17.19
N GLN A 37 15.47 -2.82 -16.02
CA GLN A 37 14.99 -1.91 -14.97
C GLN A 37 15.52 -0.48 -15.15
N VAL A 38 16.61 -0.30 -15.90
CA VAL A 38 17.30 0.98 -16.05
C VAL A 38 16.81 1.71 -17.31
N VAL A 39 16.37 2.96 -17.14
CA VAL A 39 16.02 3.88 -18.21
C VAL A 39 17.05 5.00 -18.20
N SER A 40 17.95 4.99 -19.20
CA SER A 40 19.04 5.96 -19.33
C SER A 40 18.65 7.09 -20.29
N SER A 41 18.95 8.34 -19.90
CA SER A 41 18.74 9.49 -20.80
C SER A 41 19.62 9.42 -22.04
N ASP A 42 20.85 8.91 -21.90
CA ASP A 42 21.79 8.80 -23.01
C ASP A 42 21.32 7.72 -24.00
N ARG A 43 20.80 6.60 -23.50
CA ARG A 43 20.22 5.55 -24.36
C ARG A 43 18.91 5.98 -25.03
N CYS A 44 18.08 6.75 -24.35
CA CYS A 44 16.90 7.35 -24.98
C CYS A 44 17.29 8.34 -26.09
N ARG A 45 18.39 9.09 -25.92
CA ARG A 45 18.93 10.00 -26.92
C ARG A 45 19.42 9.26 -28.16
N ALA A 46 20.24 8.22 -27.99
CA ALA A 46 20.61 7.35 -29.11
C ALA A 46 19.42 6.80 -29.88
N MET A 47 18.31 6.44 -29.21
CA MET A 47 17.12 5.94 -29.90
C MET A 47 16.41 6.99 -30.78
N VAL A 48 16.58 8.28 -30.49
CA VAL A 48 15.89 9.35 -31.22
C VAL A 48 16.81 10.10 -32.20
N SER A 49 18.13 10.02 -32.04
CA SER A 49 19.11 10.75 -32.87
C SER A 49 20.28 9.92 -33.42
N ASP A 50 20.31 8.60 -33.17
CA ASP A 50 21.42 7.70 -33.49
C ASP A 50 22.77 8.07 -32.81
N ASP A 51 22.77 9.02 -31.86
CA ASP A 51 23.96 9.47 -31.11
C ASP A 51 23.63 9.80 -29.64
N GLU A 52 24.28 9.13 -28.69
CA GLU A 52 24.13 9.37 -27.25
C GLU A 52 24.65 10.74 -26.79
N ASN A 53 25.38 11.46 -27.64
CA ASN A 53 25.97 12.76 -27.34
C ASN A 53 25.25 13.94 -28.00
N ASP A 54 24.32 13.72 -28.92
CA ASP A 54 23.62 14.79 -29.65
C ASP A 54 22.73 15.62 -28.72
N GLN A 55 23.24 16.78 -28.28
CA GLN A 55 22.54 17.66 -27.35
C GLN A 55 21.26 18.30 -27.93
N SER A 56 21.10 18.34 -29.26
CA SER A 56 19.90 18.88 -29.90
C SER A 56 18.66 18.02 -29.63
N ALA A 57 18.83 16.71 -29.47
CA ALA A 57 17.77 15.75 -29.18
C ALA A 57 17.42 15.61 -27.68
N THR A 58 17.78 16.59 -26.83
CA THR A 58 17.58 16.48 -25.37
C THR A 58 16.11 16.35 -24.99
N ASP A 59 15.26 17.20 -25.58
CA ASP A 59 13.85 17.24 -25.20
C ASP A 59 13.13 15.96 -25.62
N ASP A 60 13.37 15.48 -26.85
CA ASP A 60 12.84 14.21 -27.36
C ASP A 60 13.32 13.00 -26.52
N ALA A 61 14.60 12.99 -26.13
CA ALA A 61 15.16 11.93 -25.29
C ALA A 61 14.48 11.87 -23.91
N PHE A 62 14.23 13.03 -23.29
CA PHE A 62 13.55 13.08 -22.00
C PHE A 62 12.07 12.75 -22.12
N ASP A 63 11.39 13.14 -23.19
CA ASP A 63 10.00 12.78 -23.41
C ASP A 63 9.82 11.27 -23.62
N LEU A 64 10.73 10.62 -24.36
CA LEU A 64 10.79 9.15 -24.45
C LEU A 64 11.06 8.51 -23.08
N LEU A 65 12.03 9.03 -22.32
CA LEU A 65 12.36 8.55 -20.97
C LEU A 65 11.14 8.60 -20.05
N HIS A 66 10.43 9.74 -20.01
CA HIS A 66 9.22 9.90 -19.19
C HIS A 66 8.12 8.93 -19.61
N SER A 67 7.93 8.70 -20.92
CA SER A 67 6.96 7.73 -21.45
C SER A 67 7.27 6.31 -21.01
N ILE A 68 8.54 5.89 -21.07
CA ILE A 68 8.98 4.57 -20.60
C ILE A 68 8.75 4.44 -19.10
N VAL A 69 9.18 5.43 -18.31
CA VAL A 69 9.01 5.43 -16.85
C VAL A 69 7.53 5.28 -16.48
N ALA A 70 6.64 6.10 -17.03
CA ALA A 70 5.20 6.03 -16.76
C ALA A 70 4.61 4.65 -17.10
N LYS A 71 4.94 4.09 -18.28
CA LYS A 71 4.46 2.77 -18.70
C LYS A 71 4.93 1.64 -17.78
N ARG A 72 6.17 1.71 -17.29
CA ARG A 72 6.73 0.72 -16.37
C ARG A 72 6.10 0.81 -14.98
N LEU A 73 5.98 2.02 -14.42
CA LEU A 73 5.34 2.22 -13.12
C LEU A 73 3.87 1.80 -13.14
N ARG A 74 3.15 2.07 -14.24
CA ARG A 74 1.79 1.58 -14.44
C ARG A 74 1.69 0.05 -14.37
N ARG A 75 2.71 -0.67 -14.82
CA ARG A 75 2.79 -2.15 -14.77
C ARG A 75 3.30 -2.69 -13.42
N GLY A 76 3.53 -1.84 -12.42
CA GLY A 76 4.05 -2.28 -11.13
C GLY A 76 5.51 -2.72 -11.17
N LEU A 77 6.32 -2.17 -12.08
CA LEU A 77 7.73 -2.57 -12.24
C LEU A 77 8.69 -1.56 -11.61
N LEU A 78 9.66 -2.06 -10.80
CA LEU A 78 10.82 -1.29 -10.36
C LEU A 78 11.49 -0.62 -11.55
N THR A 79 11.69 0.69 -11.46
CA THR A 79 12.24 1.51 -12.54
C THR A 79 13.31 2.42 -12.00
N VAL A 80 14.50 2.35 -12.59
CA VAL A 80 15.68 3.14 -12.22
C VAL A 80 15.94 4.13 -13.34
N VAL A 81 16.09 5.41 -13.01
CA VAL A 81 16.45 6.44 -13.97
C VAL A 81 17.93 6.74 -13.83
N ASP A 82 18.70 6.42 -14.87
CA ASP A 82 20.10 6.80 -14.99
C ASP A 82 20.21 8.10 -15.79
N ALA A 83 20.29 9.20 -15.05
CA ALA A 83 20.55 10.54 -15.54
C ALA A 83 21.31 11.31 -14.45
N THR A 84 21.80 12.51 -14.73
CA THR A 84 22.49 13.31 -13.70
C THR A 84 21.55 13.70 -12.56
N ASN A 85 20.28 14.00 -12.88
CA ASN A 85 19.22 14.37 -11.94
C ASN A 85 19.62 15.50 -10.97
N LEU A 86 20.47 16.43 -11.40
CA LEU A 86 21.00 17.53 -10.56
C LEU A 86 20.06 18.74 -10.50
N GLN A 87 19.20 18.92 -11.50
CA GLN A 87 18.25 20.02 -11.54
C GLN A 87 16.93 19.64 -10.85
N GLN A 88 16.44 20.52 -9.99
CA GLN A 88 15.22 20.28 -9.20
C GLN A 88 13.99 20.07 -10.09
N TYR A 89 13.85 20.82 -11.19
CA TYR A 89 12.70 20.68 -12.09
C TYR A 89 12.64 19.30 -12.76
N SER A 90 13.79 18.73 -13.15
CA SER A 90 13.88 17.40 -13.75
C SER A 90 13.44 16.33 -12.76
N ARG A 91 13.92 16.41 -11.51
CA ARG A 91 13.49 15.52 -10.42
C ARG A 91 12.00 15.69 -10.12
N GLN A 92 11.49 16.92 -10.13
CA GLN A 92 10.08 17.21 -9.88
C GLN A 92 9.17 16.55 -10.91
N ARG A 93 9.52 16.57 -12.21
CA ARG A 93 8.75 15.90 -13.27
C ARG A 93 8.70 14.39 -13.06
N LEU A 94 9.83 13.75 -12.77
CA LEU A 94 9.91 12.31 -12.47
C LEU A 94 9.13 11.92 -11.21
N ARG A 95 9.22 12.74 -10.16
CA ARG A 95 8.44 12.53 -8.92
C ARG A 95 6.94 12.72 -9.14
N ARG A 96 6.52 13.62 -10.03
CA ARG A 96 5.12 13.74 -10.43
C ARG A 96 4.64 12.46 -11.12
N ILE A 97 5.41 11.92 -12.07
CA ILE A 97 5.08 10.65 -12.73
C ILE A 97 4.92 9.51 -11.71
N ALA A 98 5.84 9.40 -10.74
CA ALA A 98 5.71 8.41 -9.68
C ALA A 98 4.43 8.60 -8.83
N ARG A 99 4.12 9.86 -8.47
CA ARG A 99 2.90 10.21 -7.71
C ARG A 99 1.62 9.93 -8.49
N ASP A 100 1.57 10.23 -9.77
CA ASP A 100 0.41 9.98 -10.64
C ASP A 100 0.12 8.48 -10.76
N HIS A 101 1.15 7.66 -10.52
CA HIS A 101 1.05 6.21 -10.41
C HIS A 101 1.05 5.71 -8.95
N ASP A 102 0.92 6.53 -7.92
CA ASP A 102 0.85 6.07 -6.53
C ASP A 102 2.06 5.20 -6.10
N VAL A 103 3.23 5.45 -6.71
CA VAL A 103 4.48 4.72 -6.46
C VAL A 103 5.47 5.61 -5.68
N PRO A 104 6.16 5.08 -4.65
CA PRO A 104 7.18 5.83 -3.94
C PRO A 104 8.40 6.12 -4.83
N CYS A 105 9.00 7.29 -4.62
CA CYS A 105 10.24 7.69 -5.29
C CYS A 105 11.42 7.68 -4.31
N VAL A 106 12.54 7.06 -4.68
CA VAL A 106 13.77 6.93 -3.89
C VAL A 106 14.91 7.62 -4.62
N ALA A 107 15.78 8.33 -3.89
CA ALA A 107 17.00 8.90 -4.46
C ALA A 107 18.22 8.09 -3.99
N VAL A 108 19.12 7.75 -4.91
CA VAL A 108 20.45 7.20 -4.61
C VAL A 108 21.48 8.18 -5.16
N VAL A 109 22.17 8.85 -4.25
CA VAL A 109 23.14 9.90 -4.55
C VAL A 109 24.55 9.34 -4.51
N LEU A 110 25.28 9.50 -5.61
CA LEU A 110 26.70 9.18 -5.71
C LEU A 110 27.48 10.50 -5.59
N ASP A 111 27.87 10.83 -4.36
CA ASP A 111 28.64 12.03 -3.99
C ASP A 111 30.12 11.68 -3.84
N VAL A 112 30.74 11.20 -4.92
CA VAL A 112 32.15 10.77 -4.91
C VAL A 112 33.12 11.95 -4.99
N PRO A 113 34.38 11.80 -4.51
CA PRO A 113 35.37 12.87 -4.51
C PRO A 113 35.61 13.51 -5.88
N HIS A 114 35.79 14.83 -5.87
CA HIS A 114 35.94 15.63 -7.08
C HIS A 114 37.08 15.17 -7.99
N ASP A 115 38.24 14.86 -7.41
CA ASP A 115 39.43 14.50 -8.18
C ASP A 115 39.22 13.22 -8.98
N LEU A 116 38.49 12.25 -8.39
CA LEU A 116 38.11 11.01 -9.05
C LEU A 116 37.11 11.25 -10.20
N VAL A 117 36.14 12.14 -10.00
CA VAL A 117 35.20 12.52 -11.08
C VAL A 117 35.96 13.13 -12.26
N ARG A 118 36.91 14.02 -11.96
CA ARG A 118 37.73 14.69 -12.96
C ARG A 118 38.57 13.70 -13.75
N GLU A 119 39.28 12.81 -13.05
CA GLU A 119 40.09 11.75 -13.66
C GLU A 119 39.24 10.86 -14.59
N ARG A 120 38.10 10.35 -14.10
CA ARG A 120 37.20 9.48 -14.88
C ARG A 120 36.61 10.17 -16.09
N THR A 121 36.33 11.48 -15.99
CA THR A 121 35.74 12.24 -17.09
C THR A 121 36.78 12.58 -18.16
N GLN A 122 38.02 12.86 -17.77
CA GLN A 122 39.12 13.11 -18.70
C GLN A 122 39.53 11.85 -19.48
N ASN A 123 39.40 10.67 -18.86
CA ASN A 123 39.76 9.39 -19.45
C ASN A 123 38.63 8.75 -20.31
N ARG A 124 37.47 9.41 -20.46
CA ARG A 124 36.38 8.93 -21.32
C ARG A 124 36.67 9.22 -22.80
N ALA A 125 36.84 8.17 -23.60
CA ALA A 125 37.09 8.27 -25.04
C ALA A 125 35.85 8.67 -25.85
N ASP A 126 34.67 8.46 -25.29
CA ASP A 126 33.35 8.59 -25.91
C ASP A 126 32.70 9.97 -25.71
N ARG A 127 33.19 10.79 -24.76
CA ARG A 127 32.59 12.10 -24.44
C ARG A 127 33.59 13.03 -23.71
N VAL A 128 34.07 14.06 -24.39
CA VAL A 128 34.89 15.13 -23.78
C VAL A 128 33.97 16.19 -23.17
N LEU A 129 33.76 16.14 -21.85
CA LEU A 129 33.07 17.21 -21.13
C LEU A 129 34.06 18.33 -20.78
N GLY A 130 33.74 19.58 -21.13
CA GLY A 130 34.54 20.74 -20.77
C GLY A 130 34.60 20.96 -19.24
N GLY A 131 35.76 21.42 -18.73
CA GLY A 131 36.00 21.61 -17.29
C GLY A 131 34.98 22.51 -16.57
N ASP A 132 34.40 23.48 -17.28
CA ASP A 132 33.37 24.38 -16.74
C ASP A 132 32.03 23.67 -16.49
N VAL A 133 31.71 22.62 -17.26
CA VAL A 133 30.49 21.83 -17.10
C VAL A 133 30.58 20.97 -15.83
N THR A 134 31.73 20.30 -15.63
CA THR A 134 31.97 19.48 -14.43
C THR A 134 31.92 20.33 -13.16
N THR A 135 32.54 21.51 -13.18
CA THR A 135 32.52 22.47 -12.05
C THR A 135 31.10 22.91 -11.70
N ARG A 136 30.27 23.20 -12.71
CA ARG A 136 28.85 23.55 -12.54
C ARG A 136 28.05 22.40 -11.93
N GLN A 137 28.20 21.19 -12.46
CA GLN A 137 27.50 20.01 -11.96
C GLN A 137 27.82 19.72 -10.48
N LEU A 138 29.06 19.92 -10.04
CA LEU A 138 29.43 19.75 -8.62
C LEU A 138 28.78 20.79 -7.72
N ARG A 139 28.65 22.03 -8.20
CA ARG A 139 27.91 23.09 -7.49
C ARG A 139 26.44 22.71 -7.37
N ASP A 140 25.83 22.22 -8.46
CA ASP A 140 24.44 21.78 -8.49
C ASP A 140 24.19 20.57 -7.59
N LEU A 141 25.15 19.63 -7.49
CA LEU A 141 25.10 18.49 -6.58
C LEU A 141 25.11 18.94 -5.11
N ARG A 142 26.01 19.85 -4.73
CA ARG A 142 26.05 20.41 -3.37
C ARG A 142 24.74 21.12 -3.00
N HIS A 143 24.15 21.85 -3.94
CA HIS A 143 22.84 22.47 -3.72
C HIS A 143 21.72 21.43 -3.60
N THR A 144 21.74 20.40 -4.44
CA THR A 144 20.79 19.28 -4.40
C THR A 144 20.81 18.57 -3.05
N LEU A 145 21.99 18.20 -2.55
CA LEU A 145 22.15 17.50 -1.27
C LEU A 145 21.54 18.26 -0.08
N ARG A 146 21.54 19.60 -0.11
CA ARG A 146 20.95 20.43 0.96
C ARG A 146 19.42 20.42 0.97
N ASN A 147 18.80 20.10 -0.16
CA ASN A 147 17.35 20.26 -0.36
C ASN A 147 16.62 18.93 -0.58
N LEU A 148 17.33 17.85 -0.91
CA LEU A 148 16.76 16.59 -1.37
C LEU A 148 15.77 15.97 -0.38
N ASP A 149 16.05 16.05 0.93
CA ASP A 149 15.18 15.54 1.99
C ASP A 149 13.82 16.26 2.04
N ARG A 150 13.77 17.53 1.64
CA ARG A 150 12.54 18.35 1.62
C ARG A 150 11.75 18.18 0.34
N GLU A 151 12.33 17.55 -0.68
CA GLU A 151 11.63 17.37 -1.95
C GLU A 151 10.47 16.40 -1.77
N GLY A 152 10.58 15.40 -0.90
CA GLY A 152 9.54 14.39 -0.65
C GLY A 152 9.84 13.07 -1.36
N PHE A 153 11.09 12.61 -1.26
CA PHE A 153 11.47 11.23 -1.54
C PHE A 153 11.10 10.34 -0.36
N ARG A 154 10.76 9.08 -0.62
CA ARG A 154 10.49 8.08 0.43
C ARG A 154 11.74 7.79 1.25
N ARG A 155 12.88 7.70 0.57
CA ARG A 155 14.23 7.53 1.14
C ARG A 155 15.24 8.25 0.26
N VAL A 156 16.27 8.79 0.91
CA VAL A 156 17.44 9.38 0.27
C VAL A 156 18.67 8.63 0.78
N HIS A 157 19.33 7.92 -0.11
CA HIS A 157 20.57 7.20 0.17
C HIS A 157 21.74 7.99 -0.40
N VAL A 158 22.71 8.37 0.43
CA VAL A 158 23.91 9.10 0.00
C VAL A 158 25.13 8.20 0.19
N LEU A 159 25.90 8.03 -0.89
CA LEU A 159 27.18 7.31 -0.93
C LEU A 159 28.28 8.34 -1.19
N ARG A 160 29.18 8.53 -0.23
CA ARG A 160 30.11 9.67 -0.18
C ARG A 160 31.51 9.38 -0.72
N ASP A 161 31.85 8.11 -0.90
CA ASP A 161 33.16 7.72 -1.38
C ASP A 161 33.10 6.42 -2.20
N PRO A 162 34.18 6.09 -2.94
CA PRO A 162 34.22 4.90 -3.78
C PRO A 162 34.12 3.59 -3.01
N GLU A 163 34.55 3.54 -1.75
CA GLU A 163 34.46 2.36 -0.91
C GLU A 163 33.00 2.11 -0.50
N GLU A 164 32.25 3.15 -0.12
CA GLU A 164 30.82 3.06 0.14
C GLU A 164 30.05 2.61 -1.11
N VAL A 165 30.38 3.15 -2.29
CA VAL A 165 29.79 2.72 -3.57
C VAL A 165 30.15 1.25 -3.87
N ALA A 166 31.38 0.83 -3.58
CA ALA A 166 31.82 -0.55 -3.78
C ALA A 166 31.18 -1.53 -2.77
N ALA A 167 30.94 -1.10 -1.54
CA ALA A 167 30.32 -1.88 -0.47
C ALA A 167 28.79 -1.81 -0.48
N ALA A 168 28.19 -1.02 -1.37
CA ALA A 168 26.74 -0.88 -1.47
C ALA A 168 26.07 -2.21 -1.85
N VAL A 169 24.96 -2.52 -1.20
CA VAL A 169 24.10 -3.66 -1.50
C VAL A 169 22.67 -3.16 -1.59
N VAL A 170 22.03 -3.30 -2.74
CA VAL A 170 20.61 -2.98 -2.91
C VAL A 170 19.77 -4.15 -2.41
N ARG A 171 18.90 -3.89 -1.44
CA ARG A 171 17.91 -4.86 -0.94
C ARG A 171 16.51 -4.35 -1.29
N THR A 172 15.74 -5.19 -1.98
CA THR A 172 14.35 -4.89 -2.27
C THR A 172 13.45 -5.27 -1.10
N GLU A 173 12.56 -4.36 -0.70
CA GLU A 173 11.60 -4.58 0.37
C GLU A 173 10.18 -4.61 -0.19
N ARG A 174 9.39 -5.59 0.24
CA ARG A 174 7.96 -5.62 -0.07
C ARG A 174 7.22 -4.58 0.77
N LEU A 175 6.15 -4.02 0.22
CA LEU A 175 5.21 -3.27 1.05
C LEU A 175 4.55 -4.24 2.04
N PRO A 176 4.18 -3.81 3.25
CA PRO A 176 3.45 -4.68 4.18
C PRO A 176 2.14 -5.23 3.60
N SER A 177 1.50 -4.49 2.70
CA SER A 177 0.32 -4.93 1.92
C SER A 177 0.62 -6.00 0.88
N ASP A 178 1.87 -6.16 0.44
CA ASP A 178 2.29 -7.24 -0.46
C ASP A 178 2.60 -8.49 0.36
N ARG A 179 1.59 -9.34 0.47
CA ARG A 179 1.65 -10.67 1.08
C ARG A 179 1.45 -11.75 0.02
N THR A 180 1.96 -11.49 -1.20
CA THR A 180 1.86 -12.42 -2.32
C THR A 180 2.53 -13.77 -2.04
N ASP A 181 3.41 -13.84 -1.03
CA ASP A 181 3.99 -15.05 -0.46
C ASP A 181 2.95 -15.99 0.18
N LEU A 182 1.89 -15.46 0.79
CA LEU A 182 0.84 -16.26 1.40
C LEU A 182 -0.12 -16.77 0.31
N ARG A 183 -0.19 -18.10 0.16
CA ARG A 183 -1.02 -18.76 -0.86
C ARG A 183 -2.37 -19.27 -0.37
N GLY A 184 -2.67 -19.11 0.92
CA GLY A 184 -3.88 -19.62 1.55
C GLY A 184 -3.82 -21.14 1.76
N PRO A 185 -4.98 -21.82 1.84
CA PRO A 185 -6.34 -21.29 1.63
C PRO A 185 -6.76 -20.21 2.64
N PHE A 186 -7.67 -19.32 2.24
CA PHE A 186 -8.14 -18.19 3.05
C PHE A 186 -9.66 -18.24 3.28
N ASP A 187 -10.09 -17.69 4.41
CA ASP A 187 -11.50 -17.40 4.68
C ASP A 187 -11.66 -15.90 4.88
N ILE A 188 -12.22 -15.20 3.88
CA ILE A 188 -12.36 -13.75 3.90
C ILE A 188 -13.67 -13.37 4.56
N VAL A 189 -13.62 -12.80 5.77
CA VAL A 189 -14.78 -12.50 6.62
C VAL A 189 -15.20 -11.04 6.46
N GLY A 190 -16.50 -10.80 6.26
CA GLY A 190 -17.12 -9.49 6.14
C GLY A 190 -17.17 -8.65 7.43
N ASP A 191 -17.85 -7.51 7.34
CA ASP A 191 -17.98 -6.52 8.40
C ASP A 191 -18.65 -7.11 9.66
N VAL A 192 -17.92 -7.11 10.77
CA VAL A 192 -18.36 -7.78 12.02
C VAL A 192 -19.14 -6.83 12.92
N HIS A 193 -18.74 -5.56 13.02
CA HIS A 193 -19.41 -4.52 13.79
C HIS A 193 -19.82 -4.95 15.20
N GLY A 194 -18.89 -5.49 16.00
CA GLY A 194 -19.16 -5.91 17.37
C GLY A 194 -20.08 -7.14 17.54
N CYS A 195 -20.46 -7.82 16.46
CA CYS A 195 -21.27 -9.06 16.47
C CYS A 195 -20.40 -10.28 16.85
N ARG A 196 -19.91 -10.31 18.09
CA ARG A 196 -18.98 -11.37 18.53
C ARG A 196 -19.58 -12.77 18.44
N ALA A 197 -20.85 -12.94 18.85
CA ALA A 197 -21.49 -14.26 18.88
C ALA A 197 -21.59 -14.86 17.47
N GLU A 198 -21.98 -14.04 16.50
CA GLU A 198 -22.02 -14.39 15.08
C GLU A 198 -20.62 -14.69 14.53
N LEU A 199 -19.59 -13.93 14.94
CA LEU A 199 -18.22 -14.22 14.55
C LEU A 199 -17.73 -15.57 15.10
N GLU A 200 -18.01 -15.88 16.37
CA GLU A 200 -17.68 -17.18 16.96
C GLU A 200 -18.41 -18.33 16.23
N ALA A 201 -19.68 -18.14 15.90
CA ALA A 201 -20.47 -19.13 15.16
C ALA A 201 -19.91 -19.35 13.75
N LEU A 202 -19.62 -18.27 13.01
CA LEU A 202 -19.06 -18.36 11.65
C LEU A 202 -17.68 -19.03 11.65
N LEU A 203 -16.80 -18.65 12.58
CA LEU A 203 -15.47 -19.28 12.70
C LEU A 203 -15.59 -20.77 13.01
N THR A 204 -16.52 -21.16 13.88
CA THR A 204 -16.78 -22.56 14.20
C THR A 204 -17.28 -23.33 12.97
N GLU A 205 -18.24 -22.76 12.22
CA GLU A 205 -18.77 -23.33 10.97
C GLU A 205 -17.67 -23.47 9.91
N LEU A 206 -16.75 -22.52 9.85
CA LEU A 206 -15.59 -22.56 8.97
C LEU A 206 -14.52 -23.59 9.43
N GLY A 207 -14.65 -24.16 10.62
CA GLY A 207 -13.76 -25.20 11.16
C GLY A 207 -12.66 -24.69 12.10
N TYR A 208 -12.67 -23.42 12.50
CA TYR A 208 -11.71 -22.87 13.45
C TYR A 208 -12.04 -23.33 14.88
N ARG A 209 -10.99 -23.55 15.68
CA ARG A 209 -11.10 -23.86 17.10
C ARG A 209 -10.82 -22.61 17.91
N LEU A 210 -11.81 -22.18 18.69
CA LEU A 210 -11.70 -20.98 19.52
C LEU A 210 -10.78 -21.23 20.73
N SER A 211 -9.86 -20.29 20.96
CA SER A 211 -9.07 -20.17 22.18
C SER A 211 -9.75 -19.19 23.14
N ARG A 212 -9.77 -19.52 24.44
CA ARG A 212 -10.42 -18.71 25.48
C ARG A 212 -9.48 -18.44 26.64
N ASP A 213 -9.64 -17.28 27.29
CA ASP A 213 -8.93 -16.97 28.53
C ASP A 213 -9.54 -17.64 29.76
N GLY A 214 -8.91 -17.45 30.93
CA GLY A 214 -9.41 -17.99 32.20
C GLY A 214 -10.79 -17.47 32.65
N ARG A 215 -11.36 -16.47 31.96
CA ARG A 215 -12.72 -15.96 32.17
C ARG A 215 -13.69 -16.48 31.10
N GLY A 216 -13.25 -17.38 30.22
CA GLY A 216 -14.05 -17.94 29.13
C GLY A 216 -14.24 -17.00 27.93
N ARG A 217 -13.57 -15.84 27.89
CA ARG A 217 -13.69 -14.90 26.77
C ARG A 217 -12.86 -15.41 25.60
N PRO A 218 -13.35 -15.35 24.35
CA PRO A 218 -12.55 -15.73 23.20
C PRO A 218 -11.38 -14.75 23.03
N THR A 219 -10.20 -15.30 22.78
CA THR A 219 -8.96 -14.55 22.60
C THR A 219 -8.22 -14.89 21.33
N GLY A 220 -8.67 -15.89 20.58
CA GLY A 220 -8.06 -16.34 19.35
C GLY A 220 -8.87 -17.46 18.73
N ALA A 221 -8.54 -17.86 17.52
CA ALA A 221 -9.13 -19.01 16.85
C ALA A 221 -8.13 -19.57 15.84
N HIS A 222 -7.94 -20.87 15.83
CA HIS A 222 -6.95 -21.54 14.99
C HIS A 222 -7.61 -22.53 14.03
N HIS A 223 -7.19 -22.53 12.76
CA HIS A 223 -7.54 -23.55 11.80
C HIS A 223 -6.27 -24.28 11.33
N PRO A 224 -6.26 -25.63 11.25
CA PRO A 224 -5.04 -26.41 10.96
C PRO A 224 -4.46 -26.21 9.54
N GLY A 225 -5.13 -25.45 8.67
CA GLY A 225 -4.72 -25.28 7.28
C GLY A 225 -5.39 -24.13 6.54
N ARG A 226 -5.97 -23.15 7.25
CA ARG A 226 -6.62 -21.98 6.65
C ARG A 226 -6.29 -20.75 7.47
N THR A 227 -6.28 -19.59 6.82
CA THR A 227 -6.02 -18.30 7.47
C THR A 227 -7.21 -17.38 7.25
N ALA A 228 -7.72 -16.78 8.32
CA ALA A 228 -8.81 -15.82 8.20
C ALA A 228 -8.29 -14.49 7.66
N VAL A 229 -9.09 -13.78 6.86
CA VAL A 229 -8.78 -12.42 6.39
C VAL A 229 -10.00 -11.52 6.64
N PHE A 230 -9.90 -10.61 7.60
CA PHE A 230 -10.99 -9.69 7.92
C PHE A 230 -10.95 -8.47 7.01
N VAL A 231 -12.10 -8.09 6.44
CA VAL A 231 -12.24 -6.90 5.57
C VAL A 231 -12.27 -5.57 6.33
N GLY A 232 -12.13 -5.59 7.66
CA GLY A 232 -12.24 -4.40 8.52
C GLY A 232 -13.62 -4.25 9.14
N ASP A 233 -13.91 -3.08 9.69
CA ASP A 233 -15.18 -2.74 10.36
C ASP A 233 -15.57 -3.80 11.43
N LEU A 234 -14.60 -4.06 12.31
CA LEU A 234 -14.72 -4.93 13.46
C LEU A 234 -15.52 -4.29 14.59
N VAL A 235 -15.50 -2.95 14.67
CA VAL A 235 -16.05 -2.15 15.77
C VAL A 235 -17.31 -1.39 15.36
N ASP A 236 -17.91 -0.73 16.34
CA ASP A 236 -19.09 0.13 16.23
C ASP A 236 -20.39 -0.63 16.02
N ARG A 237 -21.48 0.00 16.48
CA ARG A 237 -22.88 -0.45 16.40
C ARG A 237 -23.21 -1.65 17.29
N GLY A 238 -22.61 -2.80 17.03
CA GLY A 238 -23.02 -4.04 17.70
C GLY A 238 -22.63 -4.11 19.18
N PRO A 239 -23.06 -5.20 19.84
CA PRO A 239 -23.10 -5.27 21.30
C PRO A 239 -21.73 -5.46 21.96
N ASP A 240 -20.70 -5.94 21.24
CA ASP A 240 -19.45 -6.36 21.86
C ASP A 240 -18.19 -6.11 20.98
N SER A 241 -17.88 -4.84 20.73
CA SER A 241 -16.66 -4.45 20.01
C SER A 241 -15.37 -4.89 20.73
N PRO A 242 -15.22 -4.76 22.07
CA PRO A 242 -14.03 -5.26 22.78
C PRO A 242 -13.85 -6.78 22.65
N GLY A 243 -14.95 -7.54 22.67
CA GLY A 243 -14.99 -8.98 22.43
C GLY A 243 -14.42 -9.35 21.06
N VAL A 244 -14.92 -8.72 20.01
CA VAL A 244 -14.42 -8.91 18.63
C VAL A 244 -12.95 -8.54 18.53
N LEU A 245 -12.56 -7.36 19.02
CA LEU A 245 -11.18 -6.90 18.98
C LEU A 245 -10.24 -7.87 19.69
N ARG A 246 -10.61 -8.39 20.87
CA ARG A 246 -9.80 -9.34 21.62
C ARG A 246 -9.55 -10.63 20.85
N LEU A 247 -10.59 -11.17 20.21
CA LEU A 247 -10.52 -12.37 19.39
C LEU A 247 -9.63 -12.13 18.15
N VAL A 248 -9.93 -11.09 17.36
CA VAL A 248 -9.22 -10.82 16.10
C VAL A 248 -7.76 -10.42 16.35
N MET A 249 -7.48 -9.59 17.37
CA MET A 249 -6.10 -9.23 17.72
C MET A 249 -5.27 -10.46 18.08
N GLY A 250 -5.83 -11.43 18.80
CA GLY A 250 -5.11 -12.66 19.11
C GLY A 250 -4.89 -13.55 17.89
N MET A 251 -5.90 -13.71 17.03
CA MET A 251 -5.72 -14.43 15.76
C MET A 251 -4.62 -13.81 14.89
N VAL A 252 -4.56 -12.47 14.80
CA VAL A 252 -3.49 -11.79 14.04
C VAL A 252 -2.12 -11.96 14.70
N ALA A 253 -2.05 -11.87 16.03
CA ALA A 253 -0.80 -12.06 16.77
C ALA A 253 -0.24 -13.49 16.65
N ASP A 254 -1.12 -14.50 16.61
CA ASP A 254 -0.77 -15.92 16.50
C ASP A 254 -0.50 -16.35 15.03
N GLY A 255 -0.77 -15.47 14.06
CA GLY A 255 -0.58 -15.73 12.62
C GLY A 255 -1.73 -16.49 11.96
N ASP A 256 -2.85 -16.65 12.66
CA ASP A 256 -4.08 -17.30 12.18
C ASP A 256 -4.99 -16.37 11.36
N ALA A 257 -4.74 -15.06 11.41
CA ALA A 257 -5.50 -14.08 10.65
C ALA A 257 -4.67 -12.92 10.10
N LEU A 258 -5.23 -12.29 9.06
CA LEU A 258 -4.89 -10.95 8.61
C LEU A 258 -6.13 -10.05 8.77
N CYS A 259 -5.92 -8.75 8.93
CA CYS A 259 -6.99 -7.76 8.99
C CYS A 259 -6.60 -6.51 8.21
N VAL A 260 -7.50 -5.99 7.39
CA VAL A 260 -7.37 -4.67 6.77
C VAL A 260 -8.13 -3.63 7.60
N SER A 261 -7.78 -2.36 7.44
CA SER A 261 -8.47 -1.25 8.11
C SER A 261 -9.80 -0.96 7.42
N GLY A 262 -10.89 -0.92 8.19
CA GLY A 262 -12.15 -0.32 7.78
C GLY A 262 -12.24 1.16 8.13
N ASN A 263 -13.29 1.83 7.68
CA ASN A 263 -13.52 3.24 8.00
C ASN A 263 -13.89 3.45 9.47
N HIS A 264 -14.45 2.45 10.14
CA HIS A 264 -14.77 2.50 11.55
C HIS A 264 -13.51 2.41 12.43
N GLU A 265 -12.57 1.50 12.15
CA GLU A 265 -11.27 1.47 12.86
C GLU A 265 -10.50 2.80 12.69
N ASN A 266 -10.48 3.33 11.46
CA ASN A 266 -9.81 4.60 11.19
C ASN A 266 -10.45 5.79 11.95
N ARG A 267 -11.76 5.74 12.20
CA ARG A 267 -12.47 6.73 13.02
C ARG A 267 -12.15 6.54 14.50
N LEU A 268 -12.17 5.30 14.99
CA LEU A 268 -11.82 4.94 16.36
C LEU A 268 -10.40 5.40 16.71
N VAL A 269 -9.41 5.16 15.85
CA VAL A 269 -8.02 5.61 16.04
C VAL A 269 -7.93 7.13 16.20
N ARG A 270 -8.73 7.91 15.44
CA ARG A 270 -8.77 9.37 15.58
C ARG A 270 -9.35 9.78 16.94
N ALA A 271 -10.43 9.14 17.37
CA ALA A 271 -11.08 9.40 18.66
C ALA A 271 -10.15 9.06 19.84
N LEU A 272 -9.51 7.88 19.83
CA LEU A 272 -8.56 7.46 20.88
C LEU A 272 -7.31 8.34 20.97
N ARG A 273 -6.93 9.01 19.88
CA ARG A 273 -5.85 10.02 19.85
C ARG A 273 -6.32 11.42 20.30
N GLY A 274 -7.54 11.55 20.81
CA GLY A 274 -8.09 12.82 21.29
C GLY A 274 -8.46 13.82 20.19
N ARG A 275 -8.57 13.40 18.93
CA ARG A 275 -9.03 14.30 17.86
C ARG A 275 -10.54 14.47 17.93
N ALA A 276 -11.02 15.68 17.67
CA ALA A 276 -12.46 15.93 17.54
C ALA A 276 -13.04 15.08 16.40
N THR A 277 -13.88 14.11 16.74
CA THR A 277 -14.57 13.22 15.79
C THR A 277 -16.05 13.23 16.06
N ARG A 278 -16.87 13.32 15.00
CA ARG A 278 -18.32 13.18 15.13
C ARG A 278 -18.64 11.76 15.61
N THR A 279 -19.21 11.65 16.80
CA THR A 279 -19.77 10.41 17.37
C THR A 279 -21.07 10.09 16.65
N ALA A 280 -20.97 9.31 15.57
CA ALA A 280 -22.08 8.87 14.74
C ALA A 280 -21.82 7.44 14.27
N HIS A 281 -22.87 6.76 13.79
CA HIS A 281 -22.81 5.41 13.24
C HIS A 281 -22.24 4.34 14.18
N GLY A 282 -22.53 4.41 15.48
CA GLY A 282 -22.12 3.37 16.43
C GLY A 282 -20.79 3.63 17.18
N LEU A 283 -20.08 4.74 16.91
CA LEU A 283 -18.81 5.03 17.57
C LEU A 283 -18.96 5.29 19.08
N LYS A 284 -20.10 5.86 19.49
CA LYS A 284 -20.35 6.19 20.90
C LYS A 284 -20.37 4.90 21.74
N GLU A 285 -21.06 3.90 21.24
CA GLU A 285 -21.23 2.58 21.82
C GLU A 285 -19.88 1.90 22.01
N THR A 286 -19.00 1.91 20.99
CA THR A 286 -17.63 1.39 21.10
C THR A 286 -16.81 2.11 22.16
N LEU A 287 -16.87 3.45 22.21
CA LEU A 287 -16.11 4.22 23.18
C LEU A 287 -16.57 3.95 24.62
N GLU A 288 -17.88 3.81 24.84
CA GLU A 288 -18.46 3.43 26.13
C GLU A 288 -18.06 2.00 26.53
N GLN A 289 -18.13 1.05 25.59
CA GLN A 289 -17.68 -0.33 25.80
C GLN A 289 -16.18 -0.39 26.15
N LEU A 290 -15.32 0.34 25.41
CA LEU A 290 -13.88 0.40 25.67
C LEU A 290 -13.53 1.13 26.96
N ALA A 291 -14.34 2.09 27.41
CA ALA A 291 -14.11 2.79 28.67
C ALA A 291 -14.16 1.85 29.89
N ALA A 292 -14.88 0.72 29.78
CA ALA A 292 -14.94 -0.33 30.79
C ALA A 292 -13.76 -1.31 30.75
N GLU A 293 -12.90 -1.26 29.73
CA GLU A 293 -11.73 -2.14 29.60
C GLU A 293 -10.47 -1.52 30.22
N PRO A 294 -9.50 -2.35 30.66
CA PRO A 294 -8.23 -1.86 31.20
C PRO A 294 -7.46 -0.97 30.22
N GLU A 295 -6.70 -0.02 30.75
CA GLU A 295 -5.91 0.91 29.93
C GLU A 295 -4.96 0.21 28.97
N GLU A 296 -4.30 -0.86 29.42
CA GLU A 296 -3.42 -1.71 28.62
C GLU A 296 -4.14 -2.30 27.40
N PHE A 297 -5.39 -2.73 27.56
CA PHE A 297 -6.19 -3.26 26.45
C PHE A 297 -6.53 -2.15 25.45
N ARG A 298 -6.93 -0.97 25.92
CA ARG A 298 -7.22 0.19 25.05
C ARG A 298 -5.99 0.64 24.27
N ALA A 299 -4.80 0.62 24.88
CA ALA A 299 -3.54 0.91 24.21
C ALA A 299 -3.24 -0.11 23.11
N ARG A 300 -3.42 -1.40 23.39
CA ARG A 300 -3.30 -2.47 22.38
C ARG A 300 -4.28 -2.31 21.22
N VAL A 301 -5.52 -1.94 21.50
CA VAL A 301 -6.54 -1.66 20.47
C VAL A 301 -6.09 -0.50 19.58
N LEU A 302 -5.58 0.59 20.16
CA LEU A 302 -5.06 1.72 19.40
C LEU A 302 -3.90 1.30 18.50
N ASP A 303 -2.93 0.57 19.03
CA ASP A 303 -1.76 0.12 18.27
C ASP A 303 -2.16 -0.83 17.13
N PHE A 304 -3.05 -1.79 17.42
CA PHE A 304 -3.60 -2.70 16.43
C PHE A 304 -4.30 -1.94 15.30
N CYS A 305 -5.33 -1.15 15.62
CA CYS A 305 -6.12 -0.43 14.62
C CYS A 305 -5.29 0.61 13.85
N ALA A 306 -4.32 1.26 14.49
CA ALA A 306 -3.43 2.22 13.83
C ALA A 306 -2.41 1.54 12.90
N GLY A 307 -2.05 0.28 13.18
CA GLY A 307 -1.14 -0.53 12.39
C GLY A 307 -1.79 -1.29 11.23
N LEU A 308 -3.12 -1.26 11.10
CA LEU A 308 -3.81 -1.98 10.03
C LEU A 308 -3.50 -1.42 8.63
N GLU A 309 -3.22 -2.35 7.72
CA GLU A 309 -2.97 -2.07 6.32
C GLU A 309 -4.26 -1.67 5.59
N SER A 310 -4.09 -0.88 4.53
CA SER A 310 -5.24 -0.46 3.71
C SER A 310 -5.82 -1.61 2.88
N HIS A 311 -4.98 -2.54 2.47
CA HIS A 311 -5.34 -3.71 1.69
C HIS A 311 -4.23 -4.77 1.79
N TYR A 312 -4.54 -5.99 1.38
CA TYR A 312 -3.54 -7.02 1.09
C TYR A 312 -3.64 -7.50 -0.35
N VAL A 313 -2.48 -7.77 -0.96
CA VAL A 313 -2.35 -8.54 -2.20
C VAL A 313 -1.80 -9.92 -1.80
N LEU A 314 -2.58 -10.96 -2.06
CA LEU A 314 -2.38 -12.33 -1.61
C LEU A 314 -2.30 -13.30 -2.80
N ASP A 315 -1.93 -14.54 -2.52
CA ASP A 315 -1.99 -15.66 -3.46
C ASP A 315 -1.28 -15.37 -4.80
N GLY A 316 -0.01 -14.96 -4.73
CA GLY A 316 0.76 -14.60 -5.94
C GLY A 316 0.16 -13.44 -6.75
N GLY A 317 -0.69 -12.62 -6.15
CA GLY A 317 -1.40 -11.52 -6.81
C GLY A 317 -2.69 -11.94 -7.49
N ASN A 318 -3.32 -13.02 -7.02
CA ASN A 318 -4.62 -13.49 -7.50
C ASN A 318 -5.78 -13.12 -6.56
N LEU A 319 -5.48 -12.69 -5.34
CA LEU A 319 -6.48 -12.24 -4.37
C LEU A 319 -6.10 -10.85 -3.85
N VAL A 320 -7.06 -9.94 -3.78
CA VAL A 320 -6.94 -8.64 -3.13
C VAL A 320 -8.06 -8.49 -2.13
N VAL A 321 -7.71 -8.12 -0.90
CA VAL A 321 -8.68 -7.81 0.16
C VAL A 321 -8.49 -6.37 0.60
N ALA A 322 -9.57 -5.60 0.57
CA ALA A 322 -9.63 -4.19 0.98
C ALA A 322 -11.04 -3.90 1.45
N HIS A 323 -11.23 -3.00 2.42
CA HIS A 323 -12.55 -2.73 3.00
C HIS A 323 -13.56 -2.24 1.93
N ALA A 324 -13.47 -1.03 1.42
CA ALA A 324 -14.37 -0.53 0.36
C ALA A 324 -14.03 -1.07 -1.06
N GLY A 325 -13.14 -2.06 -1.14
CA GLY A 325 -12.62 -2.62 -2.38
C GLY A 325 -11.48 -1.81 -3.00
N LEU A 326 -10.96 -2.26 -4.15
CA LEU A 326 -9.78 -1.65 -4.76
C LEU A 326 -9.71 -1.87 -6.28
N LYS A 327 -9.66 -0.77 -7.04
CA LYS A 327 -9.41 -0.78 -8.49
C LYS A 327 -8.03 -1.36 -8.81
N GLU A 328 -7.90 -2.00 -9.97
CA GLU A 328 -6.64 -2.66 -10.40
C GLU A 328 -5.43 -1.71 -10.34
N ALA A 329 -5.60 -0.47 -10.78
CA ALA A 329 -4.54 0.53 -10.79
C ALA A 329 -3.96 0.86 -9.40
N TYR A 330 -4.65 0.52 -8.31
CA TYR A 330 -4.25 0.79 -6.93
C TYR A 330 -3.69 -0.45 -6.20
N GLN A 331 -3.81 -1.64 -6.78
CA GLN A 331 -3.40 -2.88 -6.13
C GLN A 331 -1.88 -2.92 -5.95
N GLY A 332 -1.42 -3.17 -4.72
CA GLY A 332 0.01 -3.24 -4.37
C GLY A 332 0.69 -1.87 -4.32
N ARG A 333 -0.08 -0.77 -4.24
CA ARG A 333 0.45 0.61 -4.20
C ARG A 333 0.23 1.25 -2.85
N ASP A 334 1.05 2.24 -2.50
CA ASP A 334 1.00 2.88 -1.18
C ASP A 334 0.99 4.39 -1.32
N SER A 335 -0.21 4.97 -1.28
CA SER A 335 -0.42 6.41 -1.28
C SER A 335 -1.66 6.77 -0.46
N GLY A 336 -1.75 8.05 -0.06
CA GLY A 336 -2.94 8.55 0.62
C GLY A 336 -4.23 8.39 -0.20
N ARG A 337 -4.14 8.43 -1.54
CA ARG A 337 -5.28 8.20 -2.45
C ARG A 337 -5.71 6.73 -2.43
N VAL A 338 -4.75 5.80 -2.48
CA VAL A 338 -5.01 4.36 -2.39
C VAL A 338 -5.66 4.02 -1.05
N ARG A 339 -5.10 4.52 0.06
CA ARG A 339 -5.67 4.29 1.39
C ARG A 339 -7.07 4.91 1.54
N ALA A 340 -7.29 6.11 1.01
CA ALA A 340 -8.62 6.73 1.04
C ALA A 340 -9.65 5.91 0.25
N PHE A 341 -9.29 5.42 -0.94
CA PHE A 341 -10.15 4.56 -1.74
C PHE A 341 -10.47 3.26 -0.99
N ALA A 342 -9.47 2.60 -0.42
CA ALA A 342 -9.66 1.36 0.32
C ALA A 342 -10.57 1.52 1.55
N LEU A 343 -10.62 2.70 2.16
CA LEU A 343 -11.47 2.98 3.33
C LEU A 343 -12.89 3.45 2.97
N TYR A 344 -13.05 4.20 1.88
CA TYR A 344 -14.29 4.96 1.62
C TYR A 344 -14.90 4.71 0.23
N GLY A 345 -14.17 4.02 -0.64
CA GLY A 345 -14.49 3.92 -2.06
C GLY A 345 -14.28 5.25 -2.78
N GLU A 346 -14.98 5.42 -3.90
CA GLU A 346 -15.00 6.65 -4.67
C GLU A 346 -16.43 7.20 -4.72
N THR A 347 -16.55 8.50 -4.52
CA THR A 347 -17.84 9.20 -4.46
C THR A 347 -17.96 10.18 -5.63
N THR A 348 -19.18 10.44 -6.09
CA THR A 348 -19.44 11.48 -7.11
C THR A 348 -19.26 12.90 -6.54
N GLY A 349 -19.23 13.03 -5.20
CA GLY A 349 -19.25 14.31 -4.50
C GLY A 349 -20.66 14.76 -4.10
N GLU A 350 -21.69 14.06 -4.57
CA GLU A 350 -23.09 14.28 -4.21
C GLU A 350 -23.50 13.43 -2.99
N VAL A 351 -24.62 13.78 -2.38
CA VAL A 351 -25.27 13.00 -1.32
C VAL A 351 -26.65 12.53 -1.78
N ASP A 352 -27.03 11.32 -1.38
CA ASP A 352 -28.32 10.72 -1.70
C ASP A 352 -29.44 11.27 -0.80
N ALA A 353 -30.67 10.76 -1.01
CA ALA A 353 -31.86 11.15 -0.23
C ALA A 353 -31.75 10.80 1.27
N TYR A 354 -30.79 9.94 1.66
CA TYR A 354 -30.52 9.53 3.03
C TYR A 354 -29.32 10.29 3.64
N GLY A 355 -28.75 11.26 2.91
CA GLY A 355 -27.59 12.05 3.35
C GLY A 355 -26.27 11.29 3.29
N LEU A 356 -26.21 10.17 2.56
CA LEU A 356 -25.00 9.38 2.38
C LEU A 356 -24.31 9.75 1.05
N PRO A 357 -22.97 9.71 0.97
CA PRO A 357 -22.28 10.00 -0.29
C PRO A 357 -22.68 9.04 -1.40
N VAL A 358 -23.03 9.58 -2.57
CA VAL A 358 -23.31 8.78 -3.77
C VAL A 358 -21.98 8.20 -4.26
N ARG A 359 -21.92 6.87 -4.41
CA ARG A 359 -20.70 6.15 -4.75
C ARG A 359 -20.66 5.76 -6.22
N LEU A 360 -19.46 5.81 -6.81
CA LEU A 360 -19.23 5.28 -8.14
C LEU A 360 -19.10 3.76 -8.08
N PRO A 361 -19.83 2.99 -8.91
CA PRO A 361 -19.86 1.53 -8.85
C PRO A 361 -18.63 0.91 -9.53
N TRP A 362 -17.43 1.19 -8.99
CA TRP A 362 -16.14 0.79 -9.56
C TRP A 362 -16.05 -0.71 -9.90
N ALA A 363 -16.74 -1.57 -9.14
CA ALA A 363 -16.82 -3.00 -9.35
C ALA A 363 -17.39 -3.37 -10.74
N ARG A 364 -18.33 -2.58 -11.28
CA ARG A 364 -18.92 -2.79 -12.62
C ARG A 364 -17.91 -2.60 -13.75
N ASP A 365 -16.94 -1.71 -13.55
CA ASP A 365 -15.86 -1.39 -14.49
C ASP A 365 -14.59 -2.20 -14.24
N TYR A 366 -14.55 -2.99 -13.15
CA TYR A 366 -13.39 -3.78 -12.81
C TYR A 366 -13.12 -4.88 -13.85
N ARG A 367 -11.91 -4.89 -14.41
CA ARG A 367 -11.43 -5.89 -15.38
C ARG A 367 -10.06 -6.47 -15.00
N GLY A 368 -9.62 -6.25 -13.77
CA GLY A 368 -8.33 -6.72 -13.30
C GLY A 368 -8.30 -8.23 -13.09
N ARG A 369 -7.09 -8.78 -13.05
CA ARG A 369 -6.85 -10.22 -12.93
C ARG A 369 -7.25 -10.78 -11.55
N ALA A 370 -6.95 -10.05 -10.48
CA ALA A 370 -7.15 -10.53 -9.12
C ALA A 370 -8.63 -10.59 -8.75
N THR A 371 -9.01 -11.57 -7.95
CA THR A 371 -10.28 -11.58 -7.24
C THR A 371 -10.23 -10.51 -6.15
N VAL A 372 -11.18 -9.59 -6.12
CA VAL A 372 -11.25 -8.52 -5.10
C VAL A 372 -12.39 -8.80 -4.14
N VAL A 373 -12.08 -9.09 -2.88
CA VAL A 373 -13.07 -9.33 -1.83
C VAL A 373 -13.06 -8.17 -0.86
N TYR A 374 -14.25 -7.68 -0.52
CA TYR A 374 -14.39 -6.41 0.18
C TYR A 374 -15.70 -6.36 1.00
N GLY A 375 -15.84 -5.36 1.87
CA GLY A 375 -17.05 -5.12 2.68
C GLY A 375 -17.10 -3.66 3.13
N HIS A 376 -18.26 -3.00 3.07
CA HIS A 376 -18.40 -1.56 3.37
C HIS A 376 -19.85 -1.09 3.18
N VAL A 377 -20.43 -1.53 2.06
CA VAL A 377 -21.78 -1.16 1.65
C VAL A 377 -22.63 -2.40 1.81
N PRO A 378 -23.45 -2.48 2.88
CA PRO A 378 -24.16 -3.71 3.19
C PRO A 378 -25.22 -3.98 2.14
N GLY A 379 -25.25 -5.22 1.67
CA GLY A 379 -26.33 -5.77 0.83
C GLY A 379 -27.06 -6.90 1.55
N THR A 380 -28.12 -7.43 0.94
CA THR A 380 -28.86 -8.56 1.52
C THR A 380 -28.27 -9.93 1.19
N ARG A 381 -27.36 -10.00 0.22
CA ARG A 381 -26.59 -11.20 -0.12
C ARG A 381 -25.27 -10.84 -0.80
N ALA A 382 -24.30 -11.75 -0.70
CA ALA A 382 -23.02 -11.62 -1.40
C ALA A 382 -23.19 -12.00 -2.87
N GLU A 383 -22.93 -11.05 -3.78
CA GLU A 383 -23.04 -11.24 -5.23
C GLU A 383 -21.73 -10.92 -5.95
N TRP A 384 -21.40 -11.77 -6.93
CA TRP A 384 -20.26 -11.55 -7.81
C TRP A 384 -20.58 -10.48 -8.85
N VAL A 385 -19.75 -9.44 -8.90
CA VAL A 385 -19.73 -8.45 -9.98
C VAL A 385 -18.36 -8.48 -10.63
N ASN A 386 -18.29 -8.98 -11.87
CA ASN A 386 -17.02 -9.33 -12.51
C ASN A 386 -16.19 -10.26 -11.60
N ASN A 387 -14.92 -9.92 -11.36
CA ASN A 387 -14.06 -10.67 -10.42
C ASN A 387 -14.02 -10.04 -9.02
N THR A 388 -15.13 -9.43 -8.58
CA THR A 388 -15.23 -8.76 -7.28
C THR A 388 -16.41 -9.30 -6.47
N LEU A 389 -16.29 -9.35 -5.15
CA LEU A 389 -17.34 -9.84 -4.24
C LEU A 389 -17.41 -8.94 -3.00
N CYS A 390 -18.58 -8.37 -2.73
CA CYS A 390 -18.88 -7.77 -1.43
C CYS A 390 -19.38 -8.86 -0.46
N VAL A 391 -18.70 -9.04 0.68
CA VAL A 391 -19.08 -9.98 1.74
C VAL A 391 -19.74 -9.29 2.94
N ASP A 392 -19.98 -7.98 2.85
CA ASP A 392 -20.82 -7.27 3.81
C ASP A 392 -22.31 -7.51 3.52
N THR A 393 -22.88 -8.45 4.27
CA THR A 393 -24.28 -8.84 4.23
C THR A 393 -25.08 -8.30 5.43
N GLY A 394 -24.58 -7.22 6.05
CA GLY A 394 -25.31 -6.44 7.05
C GLY A 394 -25.62 -7.17 8.36
N CYS A 395 -24.69 -7.99 8.87
CA CYS A 395 -24.85 -8.76 10.11
C CYS A 395 -25.48 -7.93 11.26
N VAL A 396 -24.86 -6.79 11.57
CA VAL A 396 -25.31 -5.93 12.68
C VAL A 396 -26.73 -5.36 12.50
N PHE A 397 -27.21 -5.31 11.26
CA PHE A 397 -28.54 -4.83 10.90
C PHE A 397 -29.60 -5.95 10.86
N GLY A 398 -29.27 -7.15 11.36
CA GLY A 398 -30.15 -8.32 11.32
C GLY A 398 -30.01 -9.16 10.04
N GLY A 399 -28.98 -8.90 9.24
CA GLY A 399 -28.64 -9.68 8.06
C GLY A 399 -27.87 -10.95 8.40
N ARG A 400 -26.71 -11.14 7.76
CA ARG A 400 -25.85 -12.31 7.98
C ARG A 400 -24.41 -11.87 8.19
N LEU A 401 -23.60 -12.69 8.85
CA LEU A 401 -22.15 -12.56 8.80
C LEU A 401 -21.63 -13.56 7.78
N THR A 402 -20.97 -13.06 6.74
CA THR A 402 -20.58 -13.85 5.57
C THR A 402 -19.06 -13.94 5.44
N ALA A 403 -18.59 -15.12 5.03
CA ALA A 403 -17.22 -15.37 4.60
C ALA A 403 -17.16 -15.96 3.19
N LEU A 404 -16.08 -15.65 2.47
CA LEU A 404 -15.70 -16.33 1.23
C LEU A 404 -14.52 -17.28 1.51
N ARG A 405 -14.66 -18.55 1.17
CA ARG A 405 -13.55 -19.51 1.08
C ARG A 405 -12.80 -19.32 -0.23
N HIS A 406 -11.51 -19.01 -0.16
CA HIS A 406 -10.60 -18.90 -1.30
C HIS A 406 -9.53 -20.00 -1.24
N PRO A 407 -9.26 -20.74 -2.33
CA PRO A 407 -9.67 -20.49 -3.71
C PRO A 407 -11.00 -21.15 -4.13
N GLU A 408 -11.73 -21.79 -3.20
CA GLU A 408 -12.93 -22.58 -3.49
C GLU A 408 -14.08 -21.74 -4.08
N ARG A 409 -14.09 -20.43 -3.79
CA ARG A 409 -15.17 -19.48 -4.12
C ARG A 409 -16.51 -19.87 -3.51
N GLU A 410 -16.48 -20.54 -2.36
CA GLU A 410 -17.65 -20.95 -1.59
C GLU A 410 -18.03 -19.87 -0.58
N ILE A 411 -19.31 -19.49 -0.53
CA ILE A 411 -19.84 -18.53 0.44
C ILE A 411 -20.39 -19.32 1.62
N VAL A 412 -19.91 -18.97 2.83
CA VAL A 412 -20.38 -19.53 4.11
C VAL A 412 -20.88 -18.38 4.96
N ASP A 413 -22.03 -18.53 5.59
CA ASP A 413 -22.60 -17.47 6.40
C ASP A 413 -23.45 -17.98 7.56
N VAL A 414 -23.62 -17.11 8.56
CA VAL A 414 -24.50 -17.35 9.71
C VAL A 414 -25.49 -16.18 9.85
N PRO A 415 -26.75 -16.45 10.22
CA PRO A 415 -27.72 -15.38 10.47
C PRO A 415 -27.33 -14.58 11.71
N ALA A 416 -27.63 -13.28 11.71
CA ALA A 416 -27.60 -12.48 12.92
C ALA A 416 -28.60 -13.01 13.96
N GLU A 417 -28.26 -12.95 15.24
CA GLU A 417 -29.17 -13.39 16.31
C GLU A 417 -30.42 -12.49 16.38
N ARG A 418 -30.25 -11.20 16.06
CA ARG A 418 -31.27 -10.16 16.06
C ARG A 418 -30.78 -8.94 15.27
N VAL A 419 -31.66 -7.95 15.13
CA VAL A 419 -31.25 -6.60 14.71
C VAL A 419 -30.53 -5.93 15.89
N TRP A 420 -29.21 -5.78 15.82
CA TRP A 420 -28.41 -5.13 16.86
C TRP A 420 -28.40 -3.61 16.73
N TYR A 421 -28.53 -3.10 15.50
CA TYR A 421 -28.55 -1.68 15.18
C TYR A 421 -29.50 -1.42 14.00
N GLU A 422 -30.23 -0.31 14.02
CA GLU A 422 -31.14 0.04 12.91
C GLU A 422 -30.36 0.61 11.71
N PRO A 423 -30.57 0.09 10.48
CA PRO A 423 -29.86 0.59 9.32
C PRO A 423 -30.36 1.98 8.93
N SER A 424 -29.44 2.87 8.56
CA SER A 424 -29.78 4.25 8.13
C SER A 424 -30.48 4.30 6.77
N ARG A 425 -30.41 3.22 5.99
CA ARG A 425 -31.16 2.99 4.74
C ARG A 425 -31.59 1.52 4.68
N PRO A 426 -32.70 1.16 4.01
CA PRO A 426 -33.05 -0.25 3.81
C PRO A 426 -31.92 -1.03 3.13
N LEU A 427 -31.66 -2.26 3.56
CA LEU A 427 -30.58 -3.10 3.00
C LEU A 427 -30.82 -3.48 1.53
N ASP A 428 -32.08 -3.52 1.09
CA ASP A 428 -32.47 -3.79 -0.30
C ASP A 428 -32.42 -2.53 -1.20
N ALA A 429 -32.13 -1.35 -0.65
CA ALA A 429 -32.02 -0.14 -1.44
C ALA A 429 -30.76 -0.19 -2.32
N PRO A 430 -30.83 0.26 -3.59
CA PRO A 430 -29.67 0.31 -4.46
C PRO A 430 -28.55 1.18 -3.84
N PRO A 431 -27.28 0.77 -3.98
CA PRO A 431 -26.16 1.35 -3.25
C PRO A 431 -25.79 2.78 -3.63
#